data_AF-A0A1R0LL44-F1
#
_entry.id   AF-A0A1R0LL44-F1
#
_cell.length_a   1.000
_cell.length_b   1.000
_cell.length_c   1.000
_cell.angle_alpha   90.00
_cell.angle_beta   90.00
_cell.angle_gamma   90.00
#
_symmetry.space_group_name_H-M   'P 1'
#
loop_
_entity.id
_entity.type
_entity.pdbx_description
1 polymer ?
#
loop_
_entity_poly.entity_id
_entity_poly.type
_entity_poly.pdbx_seq_one_letter_code
_entity_poly.pdbx_strand_id
1 'polypeptide(L)'
;MQPASIRSSVYYRCEFKEEEAALYPDLTHPRTVYLREDIVCQALDRWIARAFAPDRLSATIVALTHASVAASTAEPQTPEQAQARHAIKDCARRLAR
;
A
#
# COMPACT_ATOMS: atom_id res chain seq x y z
N MET A 1 2.71 -2.38 -13.06
CA MET A 1 3.63 -3.53 -13.13
C MET A 1 2.80 -4.80 -13.32
N GLN A 2 2.96 -5.52 -14.42
CA GLN A 2 2.29 -6.81 -14.63
C GLN A 2 3.26 -7.95 -14.29
N PRO A 3 2.81 -9.00 -13.56
CA PRO A 3 3.64 -10.17 -13.30
C PRO A 3 3.72 -11.08 -14.54
N ALA A 4 4.87 -11.72 -14.73
CA ALA A 4 5.09 -12.76 -15.73
C ALA A 4 5.83 -13.94 -15.11
N SER A 5 5.30 -15.15 -15.28
CA SER A 5 5.92 -16.39 -14.79
C SER A 5 6.85 -16.98 -15.85
N ILE A 6 8.13 -17.15 -15.53
CA ILE A 6 9.17 -17.70 -16.41
C ILE A 6 9.94 -18.76 -15.63
N ARG A 7 9.94 -20.01 -16.12
CA ARG A 7 10.71 -21.14 -15.55
C ARG A 7 10.56 -21.27 -14.02
N SER A 8 9.30 -21.26 -13.55
CA SER A 8 8.94 -21.37 -12.12
C SER A 8 9.32 -20.17 -11.24
N SER A 9 9.70 -19.04 -11.83
CA SER A 9 9.92 -17.78 -11.10
C SER A 9 9.00 -16.69 -11.64
N VAL A 10 8.52 -15.83 -10.76
CA VAL A 10 7.71 -14.66 -11.13
C VAL A 10 8.62 -13.44 -11.27
N TYR A 11 8.38 -12.70 -12.35
CA TYR A 11 9.08 -11.46 -12.67
C TYR A 11 8.08 -10.32 -12.76
N TYR A 12 8.48 -9.17 -12.25
CA TYR A 12 7.79 -7.90 -12.43
C TYR A 12 8.60 -7.04 -13.37
N ARG A 13 7.90 -6.41 -14.32
CA ARG A 13 8.48 -5.39 -15.20
C ARG A 13 7.92 -4.03 -14.82
N CYS A 14 8.83 -3.10 -14.53
CA CYS A 14 8.55 -1.67 -14.53
C CYS A 14 9.07 -1.09 -15.84
N GLU A 15 8.24 -0.35 -16.56
CA GLU A 15 8.67 0.46 -17.69
C GLU A 15 8.40 1.92 -17.34
N PHE A 16 9.41 2.75 -17.51
CA PHE A 16 9.34 4.19 -17.25
C PHE A 16 9.46 4.91 -18.60
N LYS A 17 8.31 5.28 -19.15
CA LYS A 17 8.15 5.91 -20.46
C LYS A 17 8.55 7.38 -20.39
N GLU A 18 8.80 7.96 -21.57
CA GLU A 18 9.17 9.38 -21.70
C GLU A 18 8.08 10.33 -21.16
N GLU A 19 6.81 9.96 -21.34
CA GLU A 19 5.65 10.68 -20.79
C GLU A 19 5.72 10.76 -19.25
N GLU A 20 6.14 9.68 -18.59
CA GLU A 20 6.28 9.58 -17.14
C GLU A 20 7.55 10.31 -16.66
N ALA A 21 8.64 10.23 -17.44
CA ALA A 21 9.87 10.98 -17.17
C ALA A 21 9.65 12.50 -17.24
N ALA A 22 8.78 12.98 -18.13
CA ALA A 22 8.41 14.39 -18.20
C ALA A 22 7.64 14.88 -16.97
N LEU A 23 6.86 14.00 -16.32
CA LEU A 23 6.14 14.31 -15.07
C LEU A 23 7.08 14.33 -13.85
N TYR A 24 8.17 13.58 -13.90
CA TYR A 24 9.12 13.42 -12.80
C TYR A 24 10.57 13.64 -13.27
N PRO A 25 10.95 14.87 -13.66
CA PRO A 25 12.26 15.14 -14.26
C PRO A 25 13.44 14.87 -13.33
N ASP A 26 13.24 14.98 -12.01
CA ASP A 26 14.28 14.74 -11.01
C ASP A 26 14.47 13.25 -10.66
N LEU A 27 13.60 12.37 -11.18
CA LEU A 27 13.65 10.94 -10.88
C LEU A 27 14.62 10.24 -11.84
N THR A 28 15.80 9.85 -11.33
CA THR A 28 16.74 9.02 -12.08
C THR A 28 16.28 7.55 -12.06
N HIS A 29 15.47 7.15 -13.05
CA HIS A 29 14.98 5.77 -13.19
C HIS A 29 15.33 5.19 -14.57
N PRO A 30 15.84 3.94 -14.66
CA PRO A 30 16.09 3.28 -15.94
C PRO A 30 14.80 3.11 -16.76
N ARG A 31 14.89 3.10 -18.10
CA ARG A 31 13.70 2.90 -18.97
C ARG A 31 12.95 1.61 -18.67
N THR A 32 13.65 0.54 -18.32
CA THR A 32 13.02 -0.72 -17.92
C THR A 32 13.80 -1.37 -16.79
N VAL A 33 13.06 -1.82 -15.77
CA VAL A 33 13.59 -2.58 -14.64
C VAL A 33 12.85 -3.92 -14.57
N TYR A 34 13.62 -5.00 -14.48
CA TYR A 34 13.12 -6.33 -14.23
C TYR A 34 13.45 -6.75 -12.80
N LEU A 35 12.42 -7.11 -12.05
CA LEU A 35 12.53 -7.53 -10.66
C LEU A 35 12.05 -8.98 -10.54
N ARG A 36 12.86 -9.84 -9.93
CA ARG A 36 12.48 -11.21 -9.62
C ARG A 36 11.82 -11.24 -8.25
N GLU A 37 10.63 -11.84 -8.15
CA GLU A 37 9.82 -11.84 -6.94
C GLU A 37 10.52 -12.53 -5.75
N ASP A 38 11.11 -13.70 -5.99
CA ASP A 38 11.80 -14.51 -4.99
C ASP A 38 12.96 -13.78 -4.28
N ILE A 39 13.67 -12.90 -4.99
CA ILE A 39 14.77 -12.10 -4.43
C ILE A 39 14.22 -11.03 -3.49
N VAL A 40 13.17 -10.32 -3.90
CA VAL A 40 12.65 -9.18 -3.13
C VAL A 40 11.77 -9.62 -1.97
N CYS A 41 10.98 -10.69 -2.13
CA CYS A 41 10.07 -11.16 -1.09
C CYS A 41 10.80 -11.47 0.21
N GLN A 42 11.97 -12.12 0.17
CA GLN A 42 12.74 -12.39 1.39
C GLN A 42 13.15 -11.12 2.14
N ALA A 43 13.50 -10.05 1.42
CA ALA A 43 13.85 -8.78 2.03
C ALA A 43 12.62 -8.07 2.60
N LEU A 44 11.50 -8.12 1.88
CA LEU A 44 10.21 -7.59 2.31
C LEU A 44 9.68 -8.32 3.54
N ASP A 45 9.67 -9.64 3.55
CA ASP A 45 9.23 -10.46 4.67
C ASP A 45 9.99 -10.13 5.95
N ARG A 46 11.34 -10.04 5.85
CA ARG A 46 12.17 -9.61 6.98
C ARG A 46 11.86 -8.19 7.43
N TRP A 47 11.57 -7.28 6.50
CA TRP A 47 11.21 -5.91 6.84
C TRP A 47 9.84 -5.83 7.52
N ILE A 48 8.83 -6.52 6.99
CA ILE A 48 7.49 -6.64 7.57
C ILE A 48 7.59 -7.26 8.97
N ALA A 49 8.30 -8.38 9.13
CA ALA A 49 8.48 -9.02 10.43
C ALA A 49 9.10 -8.08 11.48
N ARG A 50 10.08 -7.25 11.08
CA ARG A 50 10.65 -6.22 11.97
C ARG A 50 9.68 -5.08 12.29
N ALA A 51 8.87 -4.66 11.31
CA ALA A 51 7.86 -3.63 11.54
C ALA A 51 6.79 -4.10 12.54
N PHE A 52 6.46 -5.40 12.52
CA PHE A 52 5.49 -6.02 13.42
C PHE A 52 6.14 -6.77 14.60
N ALA A 53 7.40 -6.48 14.92
CA ALA A 53 8.06 -7.03 16.10
C ALA A 53 7.28 -6.65 17.38
N PRO A 54 7.30 -7.48 18.45
CA PRO A 54 6.45 -7.27 19.62
C PRO A 54 6.58 -5.89 20.27
N ASP A 55 7.78 -5.31 20.27
CA ASP A 55 8.08 -3.97 20.80
C ASP A 55 7.55 -2.83 19.92
N ARG A 56 7.22 -3.11 18.65
CA ARG A 56 6.78 -2.13 17.63
C ARG A 56 5.35 -2.32 17.17
N LEU A 57 4.74 -3.46 17.48
CA LEU A 57 3.43 -3.86 16.96
C LEU A 57 2.37 -2.76 17.12
N SER A 58 2.18 -2.25 18.34
CA SER A 58 1.20 -1.21 18.61
C SER A 58 1.48 0.08 17.82
N ALA A 59 2.73 0.52 17.78
CA ALA A 59 3.13 1.72 17.04
C ALA A 59 2.87 1.57 15.54
N THR A 60 3.23 0.40 14.96
CA THR A 60 2.99 0.09 13.56
C THR A 60 1.51 0.05 13.22
N ILE A 61 0.66 -0.56 14.06
CA ILE A 61 -0.80 -0.57 13.85
C ILE A 61 -1.39 0.84 13.91
N VAL A 62 -0.95 1.67 14.86
CA VAL A 62 -1.41 3.07 14.97
C VAL A 62 -1.02 3.86 13.72
N ALA A 63 0.23 3.71 13.26
CA ALA A 63 0.71 4.37 12.04
C ALA A 63 -0.09 3.94 10.80
N LEU A 64 -0.35 2.64 10.64
CA LEU A 64 -1.17 2.12 9.54
C LEU A 64 -2.60 2.65 9.61
N THR A 65 -3.21 2.68 10.79
CA THR A 65 -4.56 3.23 10.99
C THR A 65 -4.63 4.70 10.55
N HIS A 66 -3.66 5.50 10.97
CA HIS A 66 -3.59 6.91 10.59
C HIS A 66 -3.42 7.07 9.07
N ALA A 67 -2.54 6.29 8.45
CA ALA A 67 -2.33 6.31 7.00
C ALA A 67 -3.60 5.90 6.23
N SER A 68 -4.32 4.87 6.68
CA SER A 68 -5.58 4.44 6.07
C SER A 68 -6.67 5.52 6.16
N VAL A 69 -6.77 6.22 7.30
CA VAL A 69 -7.71 7.34 7.45
C VAL A 69 -7.35 8.46 6.49
N ALA A 70 -6.07 8.85 6.41
CA ALA A 70 -5.60 9.91 5.51
C ALA A 70 -5.88 9.57 4.03
N ALA A 71 -5.59 8.34 3.60
CA ALA A 71 -5.90 7.87 2.25
C ALA A 71 -7.42 7.92 1.97
N SER A 72 -8.24 7.44 2.91
CA SER A 72 -9.69 7.44 2.79
C SER A 72 -10.33 8.83 2.81
N THR A 73 -9.61 9.87 3.25
CA THR A 73 -10.07 11.26 3.19
C THR A 73 -9.64 11.98 1.91
N ALA A 74 -8.62 11.47 1.21
CA ALA A 74 -8.14 12.02 -0.04
C ALA A 74 -9.00 11.60 -1.24
N GLU A 75 -9.64 10.44 -1.18
CA GLU A 75 -10.57 9.97 -2.20
C GLU A 75 -11.99 10.51 -1.98
N PRO A 76 -12.71 10.94 -3.04
CA PRO A 76 -14.11 11.31 -2.92
C PRO A 76 -14.94 10.11 -2.47
N GLN A 77 -15.61 10.26 -1.34
CA GLN A 77 -16.41 9.18 -0.76
C GLN A 77 -17.59 8.83 -1.65
N THR A 78 -17.84 7.53 -1.86
CA THR A 78 -19.10 7.09 -2.47
C THR A 78 -20.25 7.28 -1.47
N PRO A 79 -21.49 7.49 -1.95
CA PRO A 79 -22.65 7.61 -1.07
C PRO A 79 -22.86 6.38 -0.17
N GLU A 80 -22.54 5.16 -0.64
CA GLU A 80 -22.63 3.96 0.20
C GLU A 80 -21.62 3.98 1.37
N GLN A 81 -20.40 4.47 1.12
CA GLN A 81 -19.37 4.60 2.15
C GLN A 81 -19.77 5.64 3.21
N ALA A 82 -20.39 6.74 2.79
CA ALA A 82 -20.90 7.76 3.71
C ALA A 82 -22.02 7.19 4.60
N GLN A 83 -22.95 6.44 4.02
CA GLN A 83 -24.04 5.79 4.75
C GLN A 83 -23.52 4.72 5.73
N ALA A 84 -22.56 3.89 5.33
CA ALA A 84 -21.95 2.89 6.20
C ALA A 84 -21.24 3.53 7.41
N ARG A 85 -20.49 4.62 7.19
CA ARG A 85 -19.85 5.39 8.28
C ARG A 85 -20.88 5.98 9.24
N HIS A 86 -22.01 6.47 8.74
CA HIS A 86 -23.09 6.99 9.58
C HIS A 86 -23.67 5.88 10.47
N ALA A 87 -23.97 4.71 9.90
CA ALA A 87 -24.49 3.56 10.65
C ALA A 87 -23.54 3.09 11.76
N ILE A 88 -22.23 3.06 11.49
CA ILE A 88 -21.22 2.71 12.50
C ILE A 88 -21.20 3.74 13.63
N LYS A 89 -21.23 5.05 13.31
CA LYS A 89 -21.28 6.12 14.33
C LYS A 89 -22.53 6.02 15.20
N ASP A 90 -23.68 5.70 14.61
CA ASP A 90 -24.93 5.52 15.35
C ASP A 90 -24.87 4.32 16.29
N CYS A 91 -24.32 3.19 15.82
CA CYS A 91 -24.11 2.01 16.66
C CYS A 91 -23.14 2.30 17.82
N ALA A 92 -22.02 2.97 17.57
CA ALA A 92 -21.06 3.35 18.61
C ALA A 92 -21.71 4.25 19.67
N ARG A 93 -22.56 5.20 19.27
CA ARG A 93 -23.31 6.07 20.19
C ARG A 93 -24.30 5.28 21.06
N ARG A 94 -24.93 4.25 20.51
CA ARG A 94 -25.85 3.37 21.23
C ARG A 94 -25.13 2.49 22.24
N LEU A 95 -23.92 2.02 21.91
CA LEU A 95 -23.11 1.17 22.78
C LEU A 95 -22.46 1.94 23.96
N ALA A 96 -22.30 3.25 23.83
CA ALA A 96 -21.74 4.11 24.88
C ALA A 96 -22.78 4.64 25.88
N ARG A 97 -24.05 4.22 25.77
CA ARG A 97 -25.14 4.50 26.72
C ARG A 97 -25.43 3.26 27.54
#